data_AF-A0A919KFM0-F1
#
_entry.id   AF-A0A919KFM0-F1
#
_cell.length_a   1.000
_cell.length_b   1.000
_cell.length_c   1.000
_cell.angle_alpha   90.00
_cell.angle_beta   90.00
_cell.angle_gamma   90.00
#
_symmetry.space_group_name_H-M   'P 1'
#
loop_
_entity.id
_entity.type
_entity.pdbx_description
1 polymer ?
#
loop_
_entity_poly.entity_id
_entity_poly.type
_entity_poly.pdbx_seq_one_letter_code
_entity_poly.pdbx_strand_id
1 'polypeptide(L)' 'MLAALDEIAAAHGAPVATVALAWLAAQPTITAPIASARTVEQLPALLGVAGLTLTDAELARLTEASA' A
#
# COMPACT_ATOMS: atom_id res chain seq x y z
N MET A 1 8.28 -2.45 9.35
CA MET A 1 7.25 -2.44 8.28
C MET A 1 5.83 -2.71 8.80
N LEU A 2 5.53 -3.88 9.36
CA LEU A 2 4.14 -4.33 9.58
C LEU A 2 3.28 -3.37 10.44
N ALA A 3 3.80 -2.92 11.58
CA ALA A 3 3.08 -1.96 12.44
C ALA A 3 2.79 -0.63 11.72
N ALA A 4 3.71 -0.12 10.91
CA ALA A 4 3.51 1.10 10.15
C ALA A 4 2.42 0.93 9.08
N LEU A 5 2.37 -0.24 8.42
CA LEU A 5 1.29 -0.57 7.49
C LEU A 5 -0.06 -0.62 8.20
N ASP A 6 -0.15 -1.28 9.37
CA ASP A 6 -1.40 -1.41 10.13
C ASP A 6 -1.95 -0.05 10.57
N GLU A 7 -1.07 0.83 11.07
CA GLU A 7 -1.45 2.18 11.50
C GLU A 7 -1.95 3.05 10.32
N ILE A 8 -1.24 3.04 9.20
CA ILE A 8 -1.61 3.83 8.02
C ILE A 8 -2.88 3.25 7.38
N ALA A 9 -3.00 1.92 7.31
CA ALA A 9 -4.22 1.26 6.85
C ALA A 9 -5.44 1.66 7.68
N ALA A 10 -5.30 1.69 9.01
CA ALA A 10 -6.35 2.16 9.90
C ALA A 10 -6.70 3.65 9.68
N ALA A 11 -5.69 4.51 9.49
CA ALA A 11 -5.89 5.94 9.25
C ALA A 11 -6.65 6.23 7.94
N HIS A 12 -6.39 5.44 6.90
CA HIS A 12 -7.06 5.56 5.59
C HIS A 12 -8.34 4.73 5.47
N GLY A 13 -8.68 3.90 6.47
CA GLY A 13 -9.79 2.94 6.37
C GLY A 13 -9.61 1.96 5.21
N ALA A 14 -8.36 1.64 4.86
CA ALA A 14 -8.00 0.84 3.69
C ALA A 14 -7.42 -0.52 4.12
N PRO A 15 -7.55 -1.56 3.29
CA PRO A 15 -6.83 -2.81 3.53
C PRO A 15 -5.30 -2.61 3.53
N VAL A 16 -4.60 -3.34 4.39
CA VAL A 16 -3.12 -3.32 4.45
C VAL A 16 -2.48 -3.60 3.09
N ALA A 17 -3.04 -4.52 2.31
CA ALA A 17 -2.56 -4.82 0.96
C ALA A 17 -2.64 -3.60 0.03
N THR A 18 -3.68 -2.78 0.15
CA THR A 18 -3.85 -1.55 -0.63
C THR A 18 -2.75 -0.55 -0.30
N VAL A 19 -2.46 -0.34 0.99
CA VAL A 19 -1.39 0.57 1.46
C VAL A 19 -0.03 0.09 0.98
N ALA A 20 0.26 -1.20 1.11
CA ALA A 20 1.53 -1.78 0.67
C ALA A 20 1.75 -1.61 -0.85
N LEU A 21 0.71 -1.85 -1.65
CA LEU A 21 0.77 -1.64 -3.10
C LEU A 21 0.90 -0.16 -3.47
N ALA A 22 0.26 0.75 -2.72
CA ALA A 22 0.36 2.18 -2.97
C ALA A 22 1.78 2.69 -2.68
N TRP A 23 2.40 2.19 -1.60
CA TRP A 23 3.80 2.49 -1.30
C TRP A 23 4.75 1.97 -2.37
N LEU A 24 4.55 0.73 -2.87
CA LEU A 24 5.33 0.19 -3.98
C LEU A 24 5.17 1.04 -5.26
N ALA A 25 3.93 1.43 -5.60
CA ALA A 25 3.66 2.26 -6.77
C ALA A 25 4.29 3.66 -6.68
N ALA A 26 4.54 4.16 -5.47
CA ALA A 26 5.20 5.44 -5.25
C ALA A 26 6.74 5.39 -5.33
N GLN A 27 7.35 4.20 -5.41
CA GLN A 27 8.81 4.10 -5.46
C GLN A 27 9.34 4.49 -6.85
N PRO A 28 10.39 5.33 -6.95
CA PRO A 28 10.88 5.84 -8.23
C PRO A 28 11.32 4.75 -9.23
N THR A 29 11.74 3.58 -8.73
CA THR A 29 12.25 2.47 -9.55
C THR A 29 11.17 1.46 -9.94
N ILE A 30 9.93 1.65 -9.50
CA ILE A 30 8.81 0.73 -9.74
C ILE A 30 7.83 1.37 -10.71
N THR A 31 7.73 0.82 -11.92
CA THR A 31 6.75 1.30 -12.92
C THR A 31 5.32 0.97 -12.51
N ALA A 32 5.09 -0.26 -12.05
CA ALA A 32 3.80 -0.71 -11.56
C ALA A 32 3.97 -1.95 -10.66
N PRO A 33 3.29 -2.02 -9.50
CA PRO A 33 3.27 -3.22 -8.69
C PRO A 33 2.42 -4.31 -9.36
N ILE A 34 2.88 -5.56 -9.29
CA ILE A 34 2.15 -6.74 -9.78
C ILE A 34 1.58 -7.48 -8.56
N ALA A 35 0.27 -7.72 -8.56
CA ALA A 35 -0.41 -8.47 -7.52
C ALA A 35 -1.32 -9.55 -8.14
N SER A 36 -1.51 -10.64 -7.40
CA SER A 36 -2.38 -11.75 -7.80
C SER A 36 -3.43 -12.02 -6.73
N ALA A 37 -4.64 -12.34 -7.18
CA ALA A 37 -5.75 -12.76 -6.34
C ALA A 37 -6.09 -14.22 -6.65
N ARG A 38 -6.28 -15.03 -5.60
CA ARG A 38 -6.78 -16.40 -5.68
C ARG A 38 -8.31 -16.47 -5.65
N THR A 39 -8.96 -15.44 -5.10
CA THR A 39 -10.42 -15.34 -5.02
C THR A 39 -10.88 -13.92 -5.36
N VAL A 40 -12.13 -13.78 -5.78
CA VAL A 40 -12.69 -12.48 -6.22
C VAL A 40 -12.73 -11.48 -5.07
N GLU A 41 -12.93 -11.95 -3.84
CA GLU A 41 -13.00 -11.14 -2.63
C GLU A 41 -11.68 -10.43 -2.31
N GLN A 42 -10.56 -10.88 -2.88
CA GLN A 42 -9.27 -10.21 -2.74
C GLN A 42 -9.11 -9.01 -3.70
N LEU A 43 -9.86 -8.98 -4.81
CA LEU A 43 -9.74 -7.95 -5.83
C LEU A 43 -9.96 -6.52 -5.31
N PRO A 44 -10.96 -6.23 -4.44
CA PRO A 44 -11.17 -4.87 -3.94
C PRO A 44 -9.93 -4.28 -3.27
N ALA A 45 -9.19 -5.09 -2.49
CA ALA A 45 -7.95 -4.63 -1.85
C ALA A 45 -6.82 -4.35 -2.85
N LEU A 46 -6.72 -5.14 -3.93
CA LEU A 46 -5.70 -4.94 -4.97
C LEU A 46 -6.01 -3.73 -5.86
N LEU A 47 -7.29 -3.57 -6.25
CA LEU A 47 -7.75 -2.49 -7.12
C LEU A 47 -7.86 -1.15 -6.40
N GLY A 48 -8.03 -1.15 -5.08
CA GLY A 48 -8.11 0.05 -4.26
C GLY A 48 -6.87 0.94 -4.33
N VAL A 49 -5.74 0.41 -4.84
CA VAL A 49 -4.48 1.16 -4.94
C VAL A 49 -4.62 2.42 -5.80
N ALA A 50 -5.43 2.36 -6.85
CA ALA A 50 -5.62 3.48 -7.77
C ALA A 50 -6.34 4.68 -7.13
N GLY A 51 -7.03 4.47 -6.01
CA GLY A 51 -7.75 5.50 -5.26
C GLY A 51 -7.06 5.96 -3.99
N LEU A 52 -5.90 5.37 -3.63
CA LEU A 52 -5.18 5.68 -2.40
C LEU A 52 -3.92 6.49 -2.72
N THR A 53 -3.84 7.71 -2.18
CA THR A 53 -2.64 8.53 -2.23
C THR A 53 -2.07 8.64 -0.82
N LEU A 54 -0.85 8.14 -0.63
CA LEU A 54 -0.11 8.28 0.62
C LEU A 54 0.55 9.65 0.67
N THR A 55 0.56 10.26 1.85
CA THR A 55 1.27 11.51 2.10
C THR A 55 2.78 11.28 2.11
N ASP A 56 3.57 12.34 1.89
CA ASP A 56 5.03 12.26 1.95
C ASP A 56 5.56 11.72 3.29
N ALA A 57 4.87 12.07 4.39
CA ALA A 57 5.21 11.57 5.72
C ALA A 57 4.96 10.07 5.88
N GLU A 58 3.85 9.56 5.32
CA GLU A 58 3.53 8.14 5.33
C GLU A 58 4.49 7.34 4.44
N LEU A 59 4.81 7.87 3.25
CA LEU A 59 5.81 7.29 2.37
C LEU A 59 7.17 7.20 3.06
N ALA A 60 7.63 8.29 3.70
CA ALA A 60 8.90 8.30 4.43
C ALA A 60 8.90 7.27 5.57
N ARG A 61 7.83 7.22 6.37
CA ARG A 61 7.69 6.26 7.48
C ARG A 61 7.72 4.81 6.99
N LEU A 62 7.02 4.50 5.90
CA LEU A 62 7.03 3.16 5.31
C LEU A 62 8.39 2.80 4.72
N THR A 63 9.07 3.75 4.05
CA THR A 63 10.41 3.55 3.52
C THR A 63 11.43 3.31 4.64
N GLU A 64 11.42 4.09 5.72
CA GLU A 64 12.26 3.85 6.90
C GLU A 64 12.00 2.47 7.49
N ALA A 65 10.72 2.09 7.61
CA ALA A 65 10.33 0.81 8.16
C ALA A 65 10.57 -0.39 7.20
N SER A 66 10.97 -0.13 5.94
CA SER A 66 11.25 -1.13 4.88
C SER A 66 12.72 -1.53 4.79
N ALA A 67 13.61 -0.66 5.30
CA ALA A 67 15.04 -0.90 5.42
C ALA A 67 15.32 -1.91 6.56
#